data_AF-A0A1E3W9J3-F1
#
_entry.id   AF-A0A1E3W9J3-F1
#
_cell.length_a   1.000
_cell.length_b   1.000
_cell.length_c   1.000
_cell.angle_alpha   90.00
_cell.angle_beta   90.00
_cell.angle_gamma   90.00
#
_symmetry.space_group_name_H-M   'P 1'
#
loop_
_entity.id
_entity.type
_entity.pdbx_description
1 polymer ?
#
loop_
_entity_poly.entity_id
_entity_poly.type
_entity_poly.pdbx_seq_one_letter_code
_entity_poly.pdbx_strand_id
1 'polypeptide(L)'
;MNDHDNKIRAMQGKPPLEGNQIEGERIVAGANSGPGSVPEIVGITKVLHEQPVYRVRLLGLDGEMEVPSYSRLRSYTKFTDLVAEKWDHVFDERCPTWRDQLRQAMARIMHEEPPPDTHMLAVMLEHLTEFLTNRQVGDRKEDLLLGHPWGDAEAKRHYFRLMDLMRHLVREDVRGPDGKRAGRNTVARWLKELGGEDARLAVVEGEPPLRVWWVPSAIIVRRSPVEPKSVTSAL
;
A
#
# COMPACT_ATOMS: atom_id res chain seq x y z
N MET A 1 16.00 51.09 -60.40
CA MET A 1 15.32 52.27 -60.95
C MET A 1 14.21 52.61 -59.97
N ASN A 2 14.62 53.07 -58.80
CA ASN A 2 14.70 54.46 -58.33
C ASN A 2 13.41 54.79 -57.58
N ASP A 3 13.47 54.79 -56.24
CA ASP A 3 13.83 55.95 -55.42
C ASP A 3 12.70 56.99 -55.45
N HIS A 4 11.98 57.13 -54.33
CA HIS A 4 11.99 58.38 -53.59
C HIS A 4 11.49 58.16 -52.16
N ASP A 5 12.49 58.17 -51.30
CA ASP A 5 12.51 58.19 -49.86
C ASP A 5 11.97 59.50 -49.24
N ASN A 6 11.78 59.44 -47.92
CA ASN A 6 11.93 60.49 -46.90
C ASN A 6 10.86 61.59 -46.65
N LYS A 7 10.26 61.52 -45.45
CA LYS A 7 10.68 62.26 -44.22
C LYS A 7 9.82 61.81 -43.02
N ILE A 8 10.29 61.19 -41.93
CA ILE A 8 11.31 61.51 -40.89
C ILE A 8 10.77 62.35 -39.69
N ARG A 9 10.86 61.72 -38.49
CA ARG A 9 11.11 62.22 -37.10
C ARG A 9 9.95 62.93 -36.34
N ALA A 10 9.81 62.83 -35.01
CA ALA A 10 10.51 62.13 -33.92
C ALA A 10 9.72 62.30 -32.60
N MET A 11 10.05 61.48 -31.57
CA MET A 11 10.07 61.84 -30.12
C MET A 11 8.68 62.06 -29.47
N GLN A 12 8.32 61.64 -28.26
CA GLN A 12 8.98 61.23 -27.02
C GLN A 12 7.86 60.72 -26.07
N GLY A 13 8.16 59.81 -25.13
CA GLY A 13 7.23 59.52 -24.03
C GLY A 13 7.36 58.15 -23.37
N LYS A 14 8.55 57.79 -22.87
CA LYS A 14 8.71 56.73 -21.86
C LYS A 14 8.26 57.29 -20.49
N PRO A 15 7.44 56.57 -19.71
CA PRO A 15 7.42 56.69 -18.26
C PRO A 15 8.28 55.60 -17.58
N PRO A 16 8.65 55.78 -16.30
CA PRO A 16 9.88 55.26 -15.72
C PRO A 16 9.74 53.88 -15.07
N LEU A 17 10.91 53.26 -14.89
CA LEU A 17 11.16 52.07 -14.09
C LEU A 17 11.29 52.46 -12.61
N GLU A 18 10.28 52.13 -11.82
CA GLU A 18 10.32 51.92 -10.35
C GLU A 18 9.50 50.63 -10.13
N GLY A 19 9.87 49.63 -9.33
CA GLY A 19 10.94 49.42 -8.39
C GLY A 19 10.87 47.93 -8.00
N ASN A 20 12.01 47.35 -7.64
CA ASN A 20 12.10 45.97 -7.17
C ASN A 20 11.27 45.80 -5.88
N GLN A 21 10.23 44.98 -5.94
CA GLN A 21 9.66 44.37 -4.74
C GLN A 21 9.49 42.88 -5.00
N ILE A 22 10.28 42.11 -4.25
CA ILE A 22 10.35 40.67 -4.25
C ILE A 22 9.16 40.22 -3.39
N GLU A 23 8.02 39.94 -4.00
CA GLU A 23 6.91 39.26 -3.31
C GLU A 23 6.81 37.82 -3.81
N GLY A 24 6.83 36.92 -2.83
CA GLY A 24 6.82 35.48 -3.02
C GLY A 24 5.67 35.02 -3.91
N GLU A 25 6.03 34.09 -4.77
CA GLU A 25 5.18 33.33 -5.67
C GLU A 25 4.03 32.66 -4.89
N ARG A 26 2.95 33.43 -4.67
CA ARG A 26 1.65 32.90 -4.29
C ARG A 26 1.07 32.24 -5.53
N ILE A 27 0.97 30.91 -5.48
CA ILE A 27 0.14 30.12 -6.38
C ILE A 27 -1.25 30.75 -6.39
N VAL A 28 -1.66 31.25 -7.56
CA VAL A 28 -2.99 31.79 -7.79
C VAL A 28 -3.95 30.61 -7.70
N ALA A 29 -4.62 30.50 -6.56
CA ALA A 29 -5.82 29.68 -6.40
C ALA A 29 -6.90 30.26 -7.31
N GLY A 30 -7.00 29.72 -8.53
CA GLY A 30 -8.16 29.89 -9.39
C GLY A 30 -9.33 29.14 -8.78
N ALA A 31 -10.02 29.79 -7.85
CA ALA A 31 -11.21 29.28 -7.21
C ALA A 31 -12.33 29.15 -8.23
N ASN A 32 -12.73 27.90 -8.50
CA ASN A 32 -14.08 27.58 -8.98
C ASN A 32 -14.74 26.51 -8.10
N SER A 33 -14.41 26.52 -6.80
CA SER A 33 -14.94 25.61 -5.79
C SER A 33 -16.12 26.28 -5.06
N GLY A 34 -17.23 26.42 -5.76
CA GLY A 34 -18.53 26.62 -5.13
C GLY A 34 -19.09 25.28 -4.60
N PRO A 35 -19.93 25.29 -3.55
CA PRO A 35 -20.73 24.11 -3.19
C PRO A 35 -21.64 23.75 -4.37
N GLY A 36 -21.56 22.49 -4.84
CA GLY A 36 -22.22 22.06 -6.08
C GLY A 36 -21.39 22.26 -7.35
N SER A 37 -20.07 22.04 -7.26
CA SER A 37 -19.21 21.94 -8.45
C SER A 37 -19.02 20.46 -8.84
N VAL A 38 -18.50 20.21 -10.04
CA VAL A 38 -18.10 18.86 -10.48
C VAL A 38 -16.62 18.62 -10.17
N PRO A 39 -16.20 17.39 -9.85
CA PRO A 39 -14.80 17.08 -9.61
C PRO A 39 -13.97 17.27 -10.88
N GLU A 40 -12.83 17.94 -10.75
CA GLU A 40 -11.84 18.09 -11.83
C GLU A 40 -10.58 17.29 -11.50
N ILE A 41 -10.21 16.34 -12.38
CA ILE A 41 -9.04 15.47 -12.18
C ILE A 41 -7.77 16.17 -12.65
N VAL A 42 -6.84 16.40 -11.71
CA VAL A 42 -5.52 16.98 -11.98
C VAL A 42 -4.52 15.92 -12.41
N GLY A 43 -4.60 14.72 -11.81
CA GLY A 43 -3.66 13.64 -12.09
C GLY A 43 -4.15 12.29 -11.62
N ILE A 44 -3.70 11.24 -12.30
CA ILE A 44 -3.94 9.85 -11.94
C ILE A 44 -2.61 9.10 -11.96
N THR A 45 -2.31 8.43 -10.86
CA THR A 45 -1.20 7.47 -10.77
C THR A 45 -1.78 6.08 -10.58
N LYS A 46 -1.41 5.13 -11.46
CA LYS A 46 -1.78 3.73 -11.35
C LYS A 46 -0.65 2.97 -10.66
N VAL A 47 -0.95 2.41 -9.49
CA VAL A 47 -0.05 1.54 -8.77
C VAL A 47 -0.23 0.10 -9.28
N LEU A 48 0.85 -0.48 -9.82
CA LEU A 48 0.84 -1.75 -10.56
C LEU A 48 0.86 -3.00 -9.64
N HIS A 49 -0.09 -3.09 -8.70
CA HIS A 49 -0.34 -4.33 -7.96
C HIS A 49 -1.01 -5.41 -8.84
N GLU A 50 -1.11 -6.66 -8.35
CA GLU A 50 -1.91 -7.73 -8.97
C GLU A 50 -3.36 -7.28 -9.25
N GLN A 51 -3.92 -6.46 -8.35
CA GLN A 51 -5.14 -5.68 -8.56
C GLN A 51 -4.79 -4.19 -8.55
N PRO A 52 -4.82 -3.48 -9.69
CA PRO A 52 -4.34 -2.10 -9.76
C PRO A 52 -5.16 -1.14 -8.89
N VAL A 53 -4.44 -0.31 -8.13
CA VAL A 53 -5.01 0.80 -7.35
C VAL A 53 -4.69 2.11 -8.06
N TYR A 54 -5.61 3.07 -8.01
CA TYR A 54 -5.44 4.37 -8.65
C TYR A 54 -5.38 5.46 -7.59
N ARG A 55 -4.31 6.25 -7.56
CA ARG A 55 -4.23 7.49 -6.78
C ARG A 55 -4.69 8.64 -7.65
N VAL A 56 -5.69 9.38 -7.19
CA VAL A 56 -6.32 10.48 -7.94
C VAL A 56 -6.13 11.78 -7.19
N ARG A 57 -5.64 12.80 -7.89
CA ARG A 57 -5.59 14.19 -7.40
C ARG A 57 -6.71 15.00 -8.03
N LEU A 58 -7.44 15.72 -7.20
CA LEU A 58 -8.54 16.59 -7.60
C LEU A 58 -8.17 18.06 -7.42
N LEU A 59 -8.67 18.91 -8.32
CA LEU A 59 -8.48 20.35 -8.18
C LEU A 59 -9.31 20.84 -6.98
N GLY A 60 -8.69 21.66 -6.13
CA GLY A 60 -9.35 22.26 -4.97
C GLY A 60 -9.47 21.35 -3.74
N LEU A 61 -8.94 20.11 -3.79
CA LEU A 61 -8.79 19.23 -2.64
C LEU A 61 -7.32 18.90 -2.42
N ASP A 62 -6.87 19.03 -1.17
CA ASP A 62 -5.49 18.75 -0.81
C ASP A 62 -5.25 17.25 -0.63
N GLY A 63 -4.21 16.75 -1.32
CA GLY A 63 -3.76 15.36 -1.25
C GLY A 63 -4.24 14.47 -2.40
N GLU A 64 -3.98 13.17 -2.28
CA GLU A 64 -4.40 12.16 -3.25
C GLU A 64 -5.41 11.20 -2.62
N MET A 65 -6.39 10.73 -3.40
CA MET A 65 -7.33 9.69 -2.98
C MET A 65 -6.99 8.36 -3.63
N GLU A 66 -7.00 7.29 -2.85
CA GLU A 66 -6.88 5.93 -3.37
C GLU A 66 -8.24 5.41 -3.83
N VAL A 67 -8.28 4.92 -5.07
CA VAL A 67 -9.45 4.34 -5.71
C VAL A 67 -9.15 2.87 -5.99
N PRO A 68 -9.83 1.94 -5.29
CA PRO A 68 -9.45 0.52 -5.30
C PRO A 68 -9.66 -0.23 -6.63
N SER A 69 -10.36 0.38 -7.60
CA SER A 69 -10.58 -0.26 -8.90
C SER A 69 -10.97 0.73 -9.98
N TYR A 70 -10.71 0.38 -11.24
CA TYR A 70 -11.16 1.15 -12.39
C TYR A 70 -12.68 1.29 -12.47
N SER A 71 -13.45 0.30 -11.98
CA SER A 71 -14.91 0.35 -11.97
C SER A 71 -15.44 1.49 -11.09
N ARG A 72 -14.82 1.70 -9.92
CA ARG A 72 -15.14 2.83 -9.03
C ARG A 72 -14.70 4.15 -9.62
N LEU A 73 -13.51 4.21 -10.23
CA LEU A 73 -13.01 5.40 -10.92
C LEU A 73 -13.91 5.82 -12.10
N ARG A 74 -14.37 4.85 -12.90
CA ARG A 74 -15.20 5.08 -14.09
C ARG A 74 -16.62 5.55 -13.76
N SER A 75 -17.16 5.12 -12.62
CA SER A 75 -18.52 5.43 -12.21
C SER A 75 -18.52 6.73 -11.41
N TYR A 76 -19.14 7.77 -11.96
CA TYR A 76 -19.23 9.09 -11.32
C TYR A 76 -19.75 9.00 -9.88
N THR A 77 -20.92 8.37 -9.69
CA THR A 77 -21.54 8.18 -8.36
C THR A 77 -20.61 7.49 -7.38
N LYS A 78 -20.02 6.34 -7.75
CA LYS A 78 -19.11 5.61 -6.86
C LYS A 78 -17.83 6.39 -6.55
N PHE A 79 -17.39 7.24 -7.47
CA PHE A 79 -16.24 8.09 -7.27
C PHE A 79 -16.58 9.24 -6.31
N THR A 80 -17.70 9.94 -6.50
CA THR A 80 -18.13 11.01 -5.60
C THR A 80 -18.44 10.51 -4.19
N ASP A 81 -18.98 9.30 -4.05
CA ASP A 81 -19.17 8.66 -2.74
C ASP A 81 -17.84 8.50 -1.99
N LEU A 82 -16.78 8.07 -2.70
CA LEU A 82 -15.44 7.96 -2.13
C LEU A 82 -14.85 9.32 -1.72
N VAL A 83 -15.10 10.37 -2.51
CA VAL A 83 -14.65 11.73 -2.17
C VAL A 83 -15.37 12.22 -0.92
N ALA A 84 -16.69 12.01 -0.84
CA ALA A 84 -17.48 12.40 0.32
C ALA A 84 -17.00 11.67 1.59
N GLU A 85 -16.73 10.37 1.52
CA GLU A 85 -16.17 9.60 2.63
C GLU A 85 -14.78 10.09 3.07
N LYS A 86 -13.94 10.54 2.13
CA LYS A 86 -12.54 10.91 2.42
C LYS A 86 -12.37 12.35 2.90
N TRP A 87 -13.06 13.29 2.26
CA TRP A 87 -12.84 14.73 2.42
C TRP A 87 -14.07 15.48 2.93
N ASP A 88 -15.14 14.77 3.30
CA ASP A 88 -16.44 15.35 3.69
C ASP A 88 -16.96 16.36 2.64
N HIS A 89 -16.59 16.16 1.37
CA HIS A 89 -16.88 17.05 0.27
C HIS A 89 -17.88 16.43 -0.70
N VAL A 90 -18.97 17.15 -0.97
CA VAL A 90 -20.06 16.69 -1.83
C VAL A 90 -20.04 17.49 -3.14
N PHE A 91 -19.86 16.77 -4.25
CA PHE A 91 -19.99 17.31 -5.59
C PHE A 91 -21.44 17.18 -6.10
N ASP A 92 -21.75 17.84 -7.22
CA ASP A 92 -23.03 17.69 -7.90
C ASP A 92 -23.39 16.23 -8.19
N GLU A 93 -24.67 15.88 -8.16
CA GLU A 93 -25.12 14.50 -8.39
C GLU A 93 -24.87 13.99 -9.81
N ARG A 94 -24.60 14.88 -10.78
CA ARG A 94 -24.41 14.51 -12.19
C ARG A 94 -23.29 15.30 -12.85
N CYS A 95 -22.43 14.58 -13.55
CA CYS A 95 -21.44 15.16 -14.46
C CYS A 95 -21.48 14.43 -15.82
N PRO A 96 -22.18 14.99 -16.83
CA PRO A 96 -22.25 14.38 -18.17
C PRO A 96 -20.89 14.20 -18.84
N THR A 97 -19.95 15.10 -18.53
CA THR A 97 -18.59 15.12 -19.10
C THR A 97 -17.61 14.24 -18.34
N TRP A 98 -18.03 13.54 -17.28
CA TRP A 98 -17.13 12.74 -16.43
C TRP A 98 -16.29 11.74 -17.22
N ARG A 99 -16.91 11.04 -18.18
CA ARG A 99 -16.18 10.04 -18.99
C ARG A 99 -15.14 10.68 -19.88
N ASP A 100 -15.38 11.88 -20.37
CA ASP A 100 -14.45 12.61 -21.23
C ASP A 100 -13.29 13.18 -20.41
N GLN A 101 -13.59 13.74 -19.23
CA GLN A 101 -12.57 14.16 -18.26
C GLN A 101 -11.67 13.00 -17.84
N LEU A 102 -12.27 11.87 -17.45
CA LEU A 102 -11.53 10.67 -17.10
C LEU A 102 -10.68 10.16 -18.28
N ARG A 103 -11.21 10.17 -19.50
CA ARG A 103 -10.43 9.76 -20.69
C ARG A 103 -9.21 10.63 -20.89
N GLN A 104 -9.35 11.95 -20.75
CA GLN A 104 -8.24 12.90 -20.86
C GLN A 104 -7.20 12.70 -19.76
N ALA A 105 -7.63 12.49 -18.52
CA ALA A 105 -6.73 12.23 -17.39
C ALA A 105 -6.01 10.88 -17.54
N MET A 106 -6.71 9.83 -17.97
CA MET A 106 -6.13 8.50 -18.23
C MET A 106 -5.09 8.51 -19.35
N ALA A 107 -5.19 9.43 -20.33
CA ALA A 107 -4.18 9.58 -21.37
C ALA A 107 -2.83 10.11 -20.84
N ARG A 108 -2.83 10.70 -19.63
CA ARG A 108 -1.65 11.24 -18.94
C ARG A 108 -1.31 10.45 -17.68
N ILE A 109 -1.81 9.21 -17.56
CA ILE A 109 -1.64 8.40 -16.37
C ILE A 109 -0.16 8.11 -16.11
N MET A 110 0.26 8.28 -14.86
CA MET A 110 1.57 7.83 -14.40
C MET A 110 1.45 6.40 -13.90
N HIS A 111 2.48 5.59 -14.13
CA HIS A 111 2.58 4.26 -13.56
C HIS A 111 3.62 4.27 -12.45
N GLU A 112 3.24 3.73 -11.30
CA GLU A 112 4.12 3.56 -10.14
C GLU A 112 4.20 2.06 -9.86
N GLU A 113 5.42 1.56 -9.67
CA GLU A 113 5.58 0.24 -9.09
C GLU A 113 5.13 0.32 -7.63
N PRO A 114 4.39 -0.69 -7.14
CA PRO A 114 4.05 -0.70 -5.73
C PRO A 114 5.32 -0.55 -4.90
N PRO A 115 5.28 0.20 -3.78
CA PRO A 115 6.36 0.15 -2.80
C PRO A 115 6.69 -1.32 -2.57
N PRO A 116 7.96 -1.70 -2.56
CA PRO A 116 8.31 -3.12 -2.51
C PRO A 116 7.56 -3.74 -1.34
N ASP A 117 7.00 -4.94 -1.57
CA ASP A 117 6.21 -5.79 -0.66
C ASP A 117 6.86 -5.98 0.74
N THR A 118 8.03 -5.39 0.98
CA THR A 118 8.79 -5.24 2.22
C THR A 118 7.93 -4.94 3.44
N HIS A 119 6.89 -4.10 3.36
CA HIS A 119 6.05 -3.88 4.56
C HIS A 119 5.19 -5.10 4.89
N MET A 120 4.55 -5.71 3.90
CA MET A 120 3.70 -6.89 4.12
C MET A 120 4.51 -8.14 4.45
N LEU A 121 5.67 -8.32 3.83
CA LEU A 121 6.59 -9.38 4.18
C LEU A 121 7.18 -9.19 5.59
N ALA A 122 7.45 -7.95 6.01
CA ALA A 122 7.86 -7.66 7.39
C ALA A 122 6.76 -7.94 8.41
N VAL A 123 5.51 -7.52 8.14
CA VAL A 123 4.34 -7.84 8.98
C VAL A 123 4.13 -9.35 9.05
N MET A 124 4.20 -10.05 7.91
CA MET A 124 4.11 -11.51 7.85
C MET A 124 5.24 -12.17 8.66
N LEU A 125 6.47 -11.68 8.55
CA LEU A 125 7.61 -12.20 9.30
C LEU A 125 7.45 -12.00 10.81
N GLU A 126 6.88 -10.88 11.25
CA GLU A 126 6.58 -10.63 12.66
C GLU A 126 5.57 -11.66 13.20
N HIS A 127 4.44 -11.84 12.52
CA HIS A 127 3.43 -12.84 12.92
C HIS A 127 3.93 -14.27 12.80
N LEU A 128 4.72 -14.59 11.77
CA LEU A 128 5.35 -15.91 11.65
C LEU A 128 6.32 -16.16 12.80
N THR A 129 7.12 -15.17 13.16
CA THR A 129 8.04 -15.25 14.31
C THR A 129 7.26 -15.48 15.59
N GLU A 130 6.19 -14.73 15.83
CA GLU A 130 5.33 -14.94 16.99
C GLU A 130 4.74 -16.36 17.00
N PHE A 131 4.13 -16.79 15.89
CA PHE A 131 3.56 -18.13 15.77
C PHE A 131 4.58 -19.24 16.10
N LEU A 132 5.82 -19.09 15.63
CA LEU A 132 6.90 -20.06 15.82
C LEU A 132 7.63 -19.98 17.16
N THR A 133 7.39 -18.95 17.97
CA THR A 133 8.14 -18.73 19.24
C THR A 133 7.26 -18.53 20.47
N ASN A 134 5.94 -18.39 20.31
CA ASN A 134 5.01 -18.21 21.43
C ASN A 134 4.87 -19.49 22.27
N ARG A 135 4.13 -19.43 23.39
CA ARG A 135 3.98 -20.50 24.39
C ARG A 135 3.44 -21.85 23.85
N GLN A 136 2.97 -21.89 22.61
CA GLN A 136 2.42 -23.09 21.96
C GLN A 136 3.40 -23.79 21.01
N VAL A 137 4.71 -23.58 21.17
CA VAL A 137 5.74 -24.31 20.42
C VAL A 137 5.83 -25.75 20.94
N GLY A 138 5.92 -26.71 20.02
CA GLY A 138 6.10 -28.12 20.32
C GLY A 138 7.58 -28.46 20.51
N ASP A 139 7.86 -29.31 21.49
CA ASP A 139 9.20 -29.82 21.77
C ASP A 139 9.55 -30.99 20.85
N ARG A 140 8.54 -31.67 20.31
CA ARG A 140 8.69 -32.88 19.51
C ARG A 140 7.95 -32.76 18.18
N LYS A 141 8.37 -33.60 17.24
CA LYS A 141 7.80 -33.67 15.90
C LYS A 141 6.32 -34.01 15.92
N GLU A 142 5.89 -34.84 16.87
CA GLU A 142 4.51 -35.29 17.05
C GLU A 142 3.56 -34.15 17.42
N ASP A 143 4.08 -33.08 18.03
CA ASP A 143 3.27 -31.91 18.41
C ASP A 143 2.72 -31.16 17.17
N LEU A 144 3.30 -31.40 15.99
CA LEU A 144 2.75 -30.93 14.71
C LEU A 144 1.33 -31.44 14.45
N LEU A 145 0.97 -32.62 14.97
CA LEU A 145 -0.39 -33.17 14.86
C LEU A 145 -1.39 -32.33 15.65
N LEU A 146 -0.96 -31.72 16.74
CA LEU A 146 -1.75 -30.81 17.57
C LEU A 146 -1.75 -29.37 17.02
N GLY A 147 -0.92 -29.09 16.00
CA GLY A 147 -0.80 -27.77 15.39
C GLY A 147 0.23 -26.87 16.06
N HIS A 148 1.01 -27.42 16.98
CA HIS A 148 2.15 -26.74 17.56
C HIS A 148 3.33 -26.79 16.58
N PRO A 149 3.94 -25.64 16.22
CA PRO A 149 5.11 -25.64 15.38
C PRO A 149 6.28 -26.30 16.10
N TRP A 150 7.11 -27.03 15.35
CA TRP A 150 8.24 -27.78 15.88
C TRP A 150 9.55 -27.25 15.28
N GLY A 151 10.53 -26.95 16.13
CA GLY A 151 11.87 -26.53 15.72
C GLY A 151 12.84 -27.71 15.68
N ASP A 152 13.38 -27.99 14.49
CA ASP A 152 14.45 -28.96 14.30
C ASP A 152 15.80 -28.24 14.35
N ALA A 153 16.47 -28.37 15.50
CA ALA A 153 17.78 -27.74 15.73
C ALA A 153 18.89 -28.33 14.85
N GLU A 154 18.78 -29.61 14.48
CA GLU A 154 19.77 -30.31 13.65
C GLU A 154 19.64 -29.85 12.19
N ALA A 155 18.42 -29.85 11.66
CA ALA A 155 18.16 -29.37 10.30
C ALA A 155 18.13 -27.84 10.17
N LYS A 156 18.16 -27.09 11.28
CA LYS A 156 18.01 -25.62 11.35
C LYS A 156 16.74 -25.12 10.67
N ARG A 157 15.62 -25.79 10.93
CA ARG A 157 14.31 -25.52 10.30
C ARG A 157 13.20 -25.50 11.34
N HIS A 158 12.20 -24.65 11.12
CA HIS A 158 10.93 -24.71 11.85
C HIS A 158 9.86 -25.29 10.95
N TYR A 159 9.26 -26.39 11.38
CA TYR A 159 8.15 -27.06 10.72
C TYR A 159 6.83 -26.64 11.33
N PHE A 160 5.79 -26.53 10.50
CA PHE A 160 4.43 -26.22 10.94
C PHE A 160 3.41 -26.61 9.88
N ARG A 161 2.13 -26.71 10.28
CA ARG A 161 1.04 -26.89 9.32
C ARG A 161 0.57 -25.52 8.84
N LEU A 162 0.46 -25.35 7.52
CA LEU A 162 -0.05 -24.10 6.92
C LEU A 162 -1.45 -23.74 7.43
N MET A 163 -2.30 -24.73 7.72
CA MET A 163 -3.65 -24.50 8.24
C MET A 163 -3.65 -23.77 9.58
N ASP A 164 -2.72 -24.10 10.49
CA ASP A 164 -2.67 -23.47 11.81
C ASP A 164 -2.07 -22.06 11.75
N LEU A 165 -1.07 -21.85 10.90
CA LEU A 165 -0.58 -20.51 10.60
C LEU A 165 -1.70 -19.63 10.01
N MET A 166 -2.48 -20.14 9.06
CA MET A 166 -3.64 -19.42 8.52
C MET A 166 -4.65 -19.07 9.60
N ARG A 167 -4.94 -19.98 10.54
CA ARG A 167 -5.84 -19.71 11.67
C ARG A 167 -5.30 -18.60 12.58
N HIS A 168 -3.98 -18.59 12.82
CA HIS A 168 -3.33 -17.51 13.55
C HIS A 168 -3.46 -16.17 12.82
N LEU A 169 -3.11 -16.11 11.53
CA LEU A 169 -3.20 -14.88 10.73
C LEU A 169 -4.63 -14.33 10.64
N VAL A 170 -5.65 -15.21 10.60
CA VAL A 170 -7.06 -14.79 10.63
C VAL A 170 -7.42 -14.13 11.95
N ARG A 171 -6.92 -14.65 13.08
CA ARG A 171 -7.15 -14.11 14.42
C ARG A 171 -6.45 -12.77 14.61
N GLU A 172 -5.23 -12.63 14.08
CA GLU A 172 -4.47 -11.37 14.10
C GLU A 172 -4.90 -10.38 13.00
N ASP A 173 -5.96 -10.70 12.26
CA ASP A 173 -6.56 -9.87 11.22
C ASP A 173 -5.64 -9.48 10.05
N VAL A 174 -4.56 -10.25 9.82
CA VAL A 174 -3.53 -9.95 8.81
C VAL A 174 -4.14 -9.80 7.42
N ARG A 175 -3.88 -8.63 6.82
CA ARG A 175 -4.38 -8.25 5.49
C ARG A 175 -3.35 -8.56 4.41
N GLY A 176 -3.84 -8.96 3.24
CA GLY A 176 -3.05 -9.10 2.03
C GLY A 176 -2.91 -7.78 1.28
N PRO A 177 -2.18 -7.79 0.15
CA PRO A 177 -1.95 -6.60 -0.67
C PRO A 177 -3.23 -5.97 -1.22
N ASP A 178 -4.32 -6.74 -1.31
CA ASP A 178 -5.63 -6.29 -1.79
C ASP A 178 -6.50 -5.68 -0.67
N GLY A 179 -5.95 -5.49 0.52
CA GLY A 179 -6.67 -4.97 1.70
C GLY A 179 -7.68 -5.96 2.29
N LYS A 180 -7.77 -7.19 1.78
CA LYS A 180 -8.61 -8.26 2.32
C LYS A 180 -7.79 -9.19 3.21
N ARG A 181 -8.44 -10.14 3.88
CA ARG A 181 -7.73 -11.17 4.66
C ARG A 181 -6.74 -11.92 3.78
N ALA A 182 -5.52 -12.11 4.28
CA ALA A 182 -4.48 -12.79 3.53
C ALA A 182 -4.93 -14.21 3.14
N GLY A 183 -4.97 -14.48 1.84
CA GLY A 183 -5.37 -15.77 1.30
C GLY A 183 -4.24 -16.80 1.36
N ARG A 184 -4.60 -18.09 1.24
CA ARG A 184 -3.63 -19.20 1.26
C ARG A 184 -2.49 -19.05 0.25
N ASN A 185 -2.80 -18.60 -0.97
CA ASN A 185 -1.81 -18.44 -2.04
C ASN A 185 -0.85 -17.28 -1.73
N THR A 186 -1.36 -16.18 -1.18
CA THR A 186 -0.56 -15.04 -0.72
C THR A 186 0.40 -15.46 0.37
N VAL A 187 -0.09 -16.20 1.38
CA VAL A 187 0.77 -16.70 2.47
C VAL A 187 1.81 -17.68 1.95
N ALA A 188 1.44 -18.59 1.05
CA ALA A 188 2.40 -19.52 0.44
C ALA A 188 3.49 -18.79 -0.37
N ARG A 189 3.15 -17.70 -1.07
CA ARG A 189 4.12 -16.84 -1.77
C ARG A 189 5.10 -16.22 -0.77
N TRP A 190 4.61 -15.58 0.28
CA TRP A 190 5.46 -14.97 1.31
C TRP A 190 6.37 -15.98 2.01
N LEU A 191 5.87 -17.19 2.29
CA LEU A 191 6.69 -18.25 2.88
C LEU A 191 7.85 -18.65 1.96
N LYS A 192 7.62 -18.72 0.64
CA LYS A 192 8.69 -18.97 -0.34
C LYS A 192 9.70 -17.83 -0.40
N GLU A 193 9.23 -16.59 -0.37
CA GLU A 193 10.10 -15.39 -0.33
C GLU A 193 10.98 -15.35 0.93
N LEU A 194 10.49 -15.90 2.04
CA LEU A 194 11.24 -16.10 3.28
C LEU A 194 12.17 -17.33 3.27
N GLY A 195 12.31 -18.01 2.12
CA GLY A 195 13.16 -19.20 1.97
C GLY A 195 12.54 -20.49 2.49
N GLY A 196 11.23 -20.51 2.71
CA GLY A 196 10.47 -21.68 3.12
C GLY A 196 9.93 -22.51 1.96
N GLU A 197 9.57 -23.75 2.26
CA GLU A 197 9.06 -24.71 1.27
C GLU A 197 8.03 -25.66 1.89
N ASP A 198 7.17 -26.25 1.05
CA ASP A 198 6.27 -27.30 1.49
C ASP A 198 6.95 -28.68 1.46
N ALA A 199 6.65 -29.49 2.47
CA ALA A 199 7.25 -30.80 2.65
C ALA A 199 6.23 -31.83 3.12
N ARG A 200 6.59 -33.10 2.97
CA ARG A 200 5.88 -34.23 3.57
C ARG A 200 6.79 -34.84 4.62
N LEU A 201 6.32 -34.87 5.85
CA LEU A 201 7.12 -35.26 7.00
C LEU A 201 6.46 -36.46 7.68
N ALA A 202 7.16 -37.59 7.75
CA ALA A 202 6.70 -38.77 8.49
C ALA A 202 6.82 -38.49 10.00
N VAL A 203 5.70 -38.11 10.63
CA VAL A 203 5.69 -37.70 12.04
C VAL A 203 5.63 -38.92 12.97
N VAL A 204 4.76 -39.88 12.67
CA VAL A 204 4.62 -41.15 13.40
C VAL A 204 5.05 -42.29 12.49
N GLU A 205 5.82 -43.23 13.02
CA GLU A 205 6.24 -44.41 12.26
C GLU A 205 5.03 -45.26 11.86
N GLY A 206 4.98 -45.67 10.58
CA GLY A 206 3.87 -46.44 10.03
C GLY A 206 2.64 -45.62 9.62
N GLU A 207 2.60 -44.31 9.91
CA GLU A 207 1.51 -43.43 9.46
C GLU A 207 1.87 -42.66 8.17
N PRO A 208 0.87 -42.26 7.36
CA PRO A 208 1.11 -41.41 6.19
C PRO A 208 1.80 -40.09 6.58
N PRO A 209 2.73 -39.59 5.75
CA PRO A 209 3.47 -38.38 6.08
C PRO A 209 2.55 -37.16 6.08
N LEU A 210 2.71 -36.32 7.10
CA LEU A 210 1.97 -35.09 7.30
C LEU A 210 2.45 -34.02 6.30
N ARG A 211 1.51 -33.29 5.70
CA ARG A 211 1.86 -32.12 4.88
C ARG A 211 2.17 -30.93 5.78
N VAL A 212 3.40 -30.46 5.69
CA VAL A 212 3.92 -29.34 6.49
C VAL A 212 4.54 -28.30 5.57
N TRP A 213 4.79 -27.12 6.14
CA TRP A 213 5.73 -26.14 5.63
C TRP A 213 6.91 -26.07 6.56
N TRP A 214 8.05 -25.65 6.03
CA TRP A 214 9.19 -25.28 6.84
C TRP A 214 9.77 -23.94 6.42
N VAL A 215 10.41 -23.26 7.37
CA VAL A 215 11.23 -22.06 7.14
C VAL A 215 12.60 -22.19 7.82
N PRO A 216 13.65 -21.54 7.30
CA PRO A 216 14.98 -21.58 7.93
C PRO A 216 14.96 -20.95 9.33
N SER A 217 15.63 -21.53 10.31
CA SER A 217 15.71 -20.90 11.65
C SER A 217 16.40 -19.53 11.63
N ALA A 218 17.18 -19.22 10.60
CA ALA A 218 17.89 -17.95 10.46
C ALA A 218 16.96 -16.72 10.30
N ILE A 219 15.73 -16.90 9.80
CA ILE A 219 14.78 -15.78 9.66
C ILE A 219 14.08 -15.42 10.98
N ILE A 220 14.15 -16.31 11.97
CA ILE A 220 13.50 -16.14 13.27
C ILE A 220 14.48 -15.42 14.19
N VAL A 221 14.44 -14.08 14.15
CA VAL A 221 15.19 -13.25 15.11
C VAL A 221 14.46 -13.34 16.45
N ARG A 222 15.03 -14.07 17.41
CA ARG A 222 14.51 -14.09 18.78
C ARG A 222 14.47 -12.66 19.31
N ARG A 223 13.28 -12.11 19.58
CA ARG A 223 13.15 -11.01 20.55
C ARG A 223 13.65 -11.57 21.87
N SER A 224 14.74 -11.01 22.40
CA SER A 224 15.28 -11.44 23.70
C SER A 224 14.16 -11.39 24.74
N PRO A 225 14.06 -12.37 25.67
CA PRO A 225 13.10 -12.29 26.76
C PRO A 225 13.30 -10.96 27.49
N VAL A 226 12.24 -10.17 27.62
CA VAL A 226 12.26 -9.01 28.52
C VAL A 226 12.47 -9.58 29.92
N GLU A 227 13.65 -9.36 30.50
CA GLU A 227 13.90 -9.77 31.88
C GLU A 227 12.80 -9.18 32.78
N PRO A 228 12.13 -10.00 33.60
CA PRO A 228 11.14 -9.47 34.52
C PRO A 228 11.84 -8.48 35.45
N LYS A 229 11.36 -7.23 35.45
CA LYS A 229 11.83 -6.20 36.38
C LYS A 229 11.78 -6.80 37.79
N SER A 230 12.95 -7.06 38.36
CA SER A 230 13.06 -7.52 39.73
C SER A 230 12.40 -6.46 40.60
N VAL A 231 11.24 -6.80 41.17
CA VAL A 231 10.61 -5.97 42.18
C VAL A 231 11.53 -6.07 43.38
N THR A 232 12.38 -5.07 43.56
CA THR A 232 13.13 -4.87 44.80
C THR A 232 12.10 -4.63 45.89
N SER A 233 11.78 -5.68 46.64
CA SER A 233 11.15 -5.55 47.96
C SER A 233 12.12 -4.75 48.83
N ALA A 234 11.81 -3.47 49.03
CA ALA A 234 12.38 -2.69 50.12
C ALA A 234 11.68 -3.15 51.41
N LEU A 235 12.49 -3.70 52.32
CA LEU A 235 12.16 -3.94 53.73
C LEU A 235 12.09 -2.62 54.50
#